data_AF-A0A0S7WY51-F1
#
_entry.id   AF-A0A0S7WY51-F1
#
_cell.length_a   1.000
_cell.length_b   1.000
_cell.length_c   1.000
_cell.angle_alpha   90.00
_cell.angle_beta   90.00
_cell.angle_gamma   90.00
#
_symmetry.space_group_name_H-M   'P 1'
#
loop_
_entity.id
_entity.type
_entity.pdbx_description
1 polymer ?
#
loop_
_entity_poly.entity_id
_entity_poly.type
_entity_poly.pdbx_seq_one_letter_code
_entity_poly.pdbx_strand_id
1 'polypeptide(L)'
;MINLIAPKEKEKLLMEKITRMITVLWFLLFFFILCLVLVFWTVRIYAKSQLGVQQSFAASAKEEEKIEKIEQAKHKAELVNSSLEKLNSFYTNKVYFSPLIEKISETLPKSLYLNDFSIMFVKKSDEEDYVIKVSLLGFAPVREDLLEFKSNLETEKDFINVSFPASNWVKKVNIDFSVSFELEV
;
A
#
# COMPACT_ATOMS: atom_id res chain seq x y z
N MET A 1 43.95 62.76 85.63
CA MET A 1 42.68 62.42 84.95
C MET A 1 42.15 61.16 85.60
N ILE A 2 40.99 61.25 86.25
CA ILE A 2 40.37 60.13 86.98
C ILE A 2 39.90 59.11 85.93
N ASN A 3 40.34 57.86 86.06
CA ASN A 3 39.85 56.75 85.26
C ASN A 3 38.39 56.48 85.68
N LEU A 4 37.45 56.94 84.85
CA LEU A 4 36.01 57.01 85.17
C LEU A 4 35.23 55.72 84.86
N ILE A 5 35.91 54.64 84.46
CA ILE A 5 35.25 53.39 84.07
C ILE A 5 35.77 52.26 84.94
N ALA A 6 34.87 51.61 85.68
CA ALA A 6 35.21 50.43 86.47
C ALA A 6 35.75 49.33 85.53
N PRO A 7 36.80 48.57 85.92
CA PRO A 7 37.42 47.56 85.05
C PRO A 7 36.40 46.54 84.47
N LYS A 8 35.34 46.23 85.22
CA LYS A 8 34.24 45.36 84.78
C LYS A 8 33.41 45.94 83.62
N GLU A 9 33.24 47.26 83.56
CA GLU A 9 32.49 47.92 82.49
C GLU A 9 33.31 48.03 81.20
N LYS A 10 34.63 48.17 81.32
CA LYS A 10 35.55 48.16 80.17
C LYS A 10 35.55 46.81 79.46
N GLU A 11 35.53 45.71 80.20
CA GLU A 11 35.43 44.35 79.62
C GLU A 11 34.08 44.13 78.93
N LYS A 12 32.98 44.63 79.51
CA LYS A 12 31.64 44.55 78.91
C LYS A 12 31.57 45.28 77.56
N LEU A 13 32.16 46.47 77.47
CA LEU A 13 32.22 47.24 76.22
C LEU A 13 33.09 46.57 75.14
N LEU A 14 34.18 45.91 75.53
CA LEU A 14 34.99 45.12 74.59
C LEU A 14 34.24 43.89 74.09
N MET A 15 33.55 43.17 74.98
CA MET A 15 32.71 42.03 74.61
C MET A 15 31.59 42.42 73.67
N GLU A 16 30.91 43.55 73.90
CA GLU A 16 29.86 44.07 73.01
C GLU A 16 30.39 44.45 71.61
N LYS A 17 31.62 44.98 71.54
CA LYS A 17 32.28 45.28 70.27
C LYS A 17 32.64 44.00 69.51
N ILE A 18 33.14 42.99 70.21
CA ILE A 18 33.50 41.69 69.63
C ILE A 18 32.25 40.96 69.13
N THR A 19 31.17 40.90 69.92
CA THR A 19 29.93 40.25 69.50
C THR A 19 29.33 40.94 68.27
N ARG A 20 29.31 42.28 68.24
CA ARG A 20 28.85 43.04 67.07
C ARG A 20 29.68 42.75 65.82
N MET A 21 31.00 42.65 65.95
CA MET A 21 31.89 42.31 64.83
C MET A 21 31.66 40.88 64.32
N ILE A 22 31.47 39.91 65.24
CA ILE A 22 31.15 38.52 64.91
C ILE A 22 29.80 38.43 64.18
N THR A 23 28.77 39.15 64.63
CA THR A 23 27.45 39.15 63.97
C THR A 23 27.53 39.66 62.53
N VAL A 24 28.28 40.75 62.28
CA VAL A 24 28.47 41.28 60.92
C VAL A 24 29.24 40.28 60.05
N LEU A 25 30.28 39.63 60.59
CA LEU A 25 31.06 38.64 59.87
C LEU A 25 30.23 37.40 59.50
N TRP A 26 29.38 36.91 60.41
CA TRP A 26 28.44 35.83 60.15
C TRP A 26 27.43 36.18 59.07
N PHE A 27 26.90 37.41 59.10
CA PHE A 27 25.96 37.86 58.08
C PHE A 27 26.62 37.95 56.69
N LEU A 28 27.85 38.46 56.62
CA LEU A 28 28.64 38.51 55.39
C LEU A 28 28.90 37.10 54.83
N LEU A 29 29.33 36.16 55.70
CA LEU A 29 29.58 34.77 55.33
C LEU A 29 28.30 34.10 54.82
N PHE A 30 27.18 34.30 55.52
CA PHE A 30 25.88 33.76 55.12
C PHE A 30 25.45 34.29 53.75
N PHE A 31 25.59 35.59 53.52
CA PHE A 31 25.28 36.20 52.23
C PHE A 31 26.17 35.64 51.10
N PHE A 32 27.46 35.45 51.36
CA PHE A 32 28.39 34.85 50.40
C PHE A 32 27.99 33.42 50.04
N ILE A 33 27.66 32.58 51.03
CA ILE A 33 27.19 31.20 50.80
C ILE A 33 25.88 31.20 50.01
N LEU A 34 24.96 32.11 50.31
CA LEU A 34 23.69 32.23 49.60
C LEU A 34 23.90 32.55 48.11
N CYS A 35 24.77 33.50 47.80
CA CYS A 35 25.16 33.82 46.42
C CYS A 35 25.77 32.61 45.70
N LEU A 36 26.66 31.88 46.38
CA LEU A 36 27.30 30.69 45.81
C LEU A 36 26.27 29.61 45.47
N VAL A 37 25.33 29.33 46.38
CA VAL A 37 24.23 28.37 46.14
C VAL A 37 23.38 28.77 44.93
N LEU A 38 23.04 30.06 44.79
CA LEU A 38 22.27 30.57 43.65
C LEU A 38 23.02 30.37 42.32
N VAL A 39 24.32 30.64 42.27
CA VAL A 39 25.14 30.43 41.07
C VAL A 39 25.16 28.95 40.67
N PHE A 40 25.42 28.05 41.62
CA PHE A 40 25.40 26.61 41.36
C PHE A 40 24.02 26.12 40.89
N TRP A 41 22.95 26.68 41.45
CA TRP A 41 21.59 26.36 41.03
C TRP A 41 21.32 26.74 39.58
N THR A 42 21.70 27.96 39.17
CA THR A 42 21.55 28.42 37.78
C THR A 42 22.37 27.57 36.80
N VAL A 43 23.62 27.25 37.14
CA VAL A 43 24.46 26.38 36.30
C VAL A 43 23.83 25.01 36.11
N ARG A 44 23.25 24.43 37.18
CA ARG A 44 22.57 23.13 37.11
C ARG A 44 21.35 23.15 36.20
N ILE A 45 20.54 24.23 36.26
CA ILE A 45 19.38 24.40 35.37
C ILE A 45 19.85 24.54 33.92
N TYR A 46 20.86 25.36 33.67
CA TYR A 46 21.40 25.58 32.33
C TYR A 46 21.93 24.28 31.70
N ALA A 47 22.71 23.50 32.46
CA ALA A 47 23.23 22.21 32.00
C ALA A 47 22.11 21.21 31.68
N LYS A 48 21.07 21.13 32.52
CA LYS A 48 19.90 20.27 32.26
C LYS A 48 19.10 20.72 31.03
N SER A 49 18.97 22.02 30.82
CA SER A 49 18.25 22.59 29.68
C SER A 49 18.91 22.22 28.35
N GLN A 50 20.25 22.31 28.27
CA GLN A 50 21.00 21.93 27.06
C GLN A 50 20.86 20.44 26.73
N LEU A 51 20.92 19.56 27.75
CA LEU A 51 20.74 18.11 27.57
C LEU A 51 19.33 17.76 27.11
N GLY A 52 18.30 18.46 27.61
CA GLY A 52 16.92 18.23 27.20
C GLY A 52 16.66 18.56 25.73
N VAL A 53 17.24 19.67 25.22
CA VAL A 53 17.10 20.09 23.82
C VAL A 53 17.79 19.11 22.87
N GLN A 54 18.97 18.59 23.25
CA GLN A 54 19.71 17.66 22.40
C GLN A 54 19.03 16.28 22.35
N GLN A 55 18.42 15.85 23.45
CA GLN A 55 17.68 14.59 23.52
C GLN A 55 16.35 14.65 22.75
N SER A 56 15.65 15.80 22.75
CA SER A 56 14.43 15.97 21.94
C SER A 56 14.75 16.00 20.45
N PHE A 57 15.81 16.70 20.02
CA PHE A 57 16.25 16.67 18.62
C PHE A 57 16.63 15.27 18.14
N ALA A 58 17.37 14.51 18.95
CA ALA A 58 17.75 13.13 18.62
C ALA A 58 16.55 12.17 18.59
N ALA A 59 15.52 12.41 19.40
CA ALA A 59 14.28 11.64 19.38
C ALA A 59 13.45 11.95 18.12
N SER A 60 13.28 13.23 17.77
CA SER A 60 12.56 13.66 16.57
C SER A 60 13.22 13.15 15.28
N ALA A 61 14.56 13.22 15.17
CA ALA A 61 15.27 12.70 14.00
C ALA A 61 15.11 11.18 13.82
N LYS A 62 15.09 10.41 14.93
CA LYS A 62 14.81 8.96 14.89
C LYS A 62 13.37 8.65 14.52
N GLU A 63 12.43 9.50 14.91
CA GLU A 63 11.01 9.35 14.59
C GLU A 63 10.75 9.65 13.10
N GLU A 64 11.36 10.69 12.54
CA GLU A 64 11.35 10.99 11.11
C GLU A 64 11.94 9.85 10.27
N GLU A 65 13.13 9.33 10.64
CA GLU A 65 13.75 8.19 9.95
C GLU A 65 12.86 6.94 9.99
N LYS A 66 12.14 6.72 11.11
CA LYS A 66 11.21 5.61 11.26
C LYS A 66 9.97 5.79 10.38
N ILE A 67 9.44 7.01 10.29
CA ILE A 67 8.30 7.34 9.42
C ILE A 67 8.69 7.11 7.95
N GLU A 68 9.86 7.59 7.52
CA GLU A 68 10.34 7.40 6.15
C GLU A 68 10.49 5.91 5.79
N LYS A 69 11.06 5.10 6.68
CA LYS A 69 11.17 3.65 6.48
C LYS A 69 9.80 2.96 6.39
N ILE A 70 8.81 3.41 7.17
CA ILE A 70 7.45 2.88 7.12
C ILE A 70 6.77 3.25 5.80
N GLU A 71 6.91 4.48 5.32
CA GLU A 71 6.37 4.89 4.02
C GLU A 71 7.01 4.12 2.86
N GLN A 72 8.33 3.94 2.89
CA GLN A 72 9.03 3.13 1.89
C GLN A 72 8.57 1.67 1.89
N ALA A 73 8.35 1.08 3.08
CA ALA A 73 7.82 -0.27 3.20
C ALA A 73 6.38 -0.38 2.69
N LYS A 74 5.54 0.62 2.97
CA LYS A 74 4.16 0.70 2.48
C LYS A 74 4.12 0.79 0.96
N HIS A 75 4.90 1.68 0.36
CA HIS A 75 4.98 1.82 -1.09
C HIS A 75 5.46 0.52 -1.77
N LYS A 76 6.45 -0.16 -1.20
CA LYS A 76 6.87 -1.48 -1.69
C LYS A 76 5.75 -2.52 -1.61
N ALA A 77 5.00 -2.55 -0.50
CA ALA A 77 3.88 -3.46 -0.34
C ALA A 77 2.76 -3.19 -1.37
N GLU A 78 2.46 -1.91 -1.65
CA GLU A 78 1.48 -1.52 -2.67
C GLU A 78 1.90 -1.95 -4.08
N LEU A 79 3.18 -1.78 -4.45
CA LEU A 79 3.71 -2.25 -5.73
C LEU A 79 3.62 -3.77 -5.87
N VAL A 80 3.94 -4.52 -4.80
CA VAL A 80 3.83 -5.98 -4.79
C VAL A 80 2.37 -6.40 -4.92
N ASN A 81 1.46 -5.80 -4.16
CA ASN A 81 0.04 -6.11 -4.23
C ASN A 81 -0.54 -5.84 -5.62
N SER A 82 -0.22 -4.71 -6.24
CA SER A 82 -0.66 -4.41 -7.61
C SER A 82 -0.10 -5.41 -8.63
N SER A 83 1.14 -5.85 -8.45
CA SER A 83 1.75 -6.86 -9.31
C SER A 83 1.09 -8.23 -9.14
N LEU A 84 0.76 -8.61 -7.90
CA LEU A 84 0.05 -9.84 -7.59
C LEU A 84 -1.39 -9.82 -8.12
N GLU A 85 -2.08 -8.68 -8.07
CA GLU A 85 -3.42 -8.53 -8.62
C GLU A 85 -3.43 -8.69 -10.16
N LYS A 86 -2.44 -8.11 -10.84
CA LYS A 86 -2.24 -8.34 -12.30
C LYS A 86 -1.92 -9.80 -12.61
N LEU A 87 -1.12 -10.44 -11.78
CA LEU A 87 -0.81 -11.85 -11.94
C LEU A 87 -2.05 -12.71 -11.72
N ASN A 88 -2.81 -12.44 -10.66
CA ASN A 88 -4.03 -13.15 -10.32
C ASN A 88 -5.07 -13.01 -11.43
N SER A 89 -5.33 -11.80 -11.92
CA SER A 89 -6.24 -11.59 -13.07
C SER A 89 -5.76 -12.34 -14.32
N PHE A 90 -4.45 -12.40 -14.58
CA PHE A 90 -3.91 -13.21 -15.68
C PHE A 90 -4.13 -14.72 -15.50
N TYR A 91 -4.09 -15.25 -14.27
CA TYR A 91 -4.31 -16.68 -14.00
C TYR A 91 -5.79 -17.05 -13.90
N THR A 92 -6.63 -16.18 -13.36
CA THR A 92 -8.08 -16.39 -13.22
C THR A 92 -8.79 -16.27 -14.56
N ASN A 93 -8.39 -15.32 -15.42
CA ASN A 93 -9.02 -15.11 -16.72
C ASN A 93 -8.42 -15.98 -17.84
N LYS A 94 -7.89 -17.16 -17.51
CA LYS A 94 -7.33 -18.09 -18.49
C LYS A 94 -8.43 -18.89 -19.16
N VAL A 95 -8.52 -18.75 -20.48
CA VAL A 95 -9.34 -19.64 -21.30
C VAL A 95 -8.51 -20.85 -21.69
N TYR A 96 -9.00 -22.03 -21.33
CA TYR A 96 -8.41 -23.28 -21.79
C TYR A 96 -8.86 -23.54 -23.22
N PHE A 97 -8.02 -23.20 -24.20
CA PHE A 97 -8.35 -23.39 -25.61
C PHE A 97 -8.39 -24.85 -26.05
N SER A 98 -7.62 -25.74 -25.41
CA SER A 98 -7.60 -27.17 -25.77
C SER A 98 -8.99 -27.83 -25.74
N PRO A 99 -9.76 -27.78 -24.62
CA PRO A 99 -11.09 -28.38 -24.58
C PRO A 99 -12.09 -27.69 -25.52
N LEU A 100 -11.91 -26.39 -25.79
CA LEU A 100 -12.73 -25.68 -26.77
C LEU A 100 -12.49 -26.21 -28.19
N ILE A 101 -11.23 -26.33 -28.59
CA ILE A 101 -10.84 -26.84 -29.91
C ILE A 101 -11.25 -28.31 -30.07
N GLU A 102 -11.13 -29.11 -29.02
CA GLU A 102 -11.57 -30.50 -28.98
C GLU A 102 -13.08 -30.61 -29.27
N LYS A 103 -13.92 -29.86 -28.55
CA LYS A 103 -15.38 -29.83 -28.78
C LYS A 103 -15.77 -29.35 -30.17
N ILE A 104 -15.08 -28.32 -30.68
CA ILE A 104 -15.30 -27.85 -32.06
C ILE A 104 -14.93 -28.95 -33.06
N SER A 105 -13.83 -29.67 -32.82
CA SER A 105 -13.42 -30.77 -33.69
C SER A 105 -14.38 -31.97 -33.64
N GLU A 106 -15.01 -32.23 -32.48
CA GLU A 106 -16.00 -33.30 -32.33
C GLU A 106 -17.34 -32.96 -33.00
N THR A 107 -17.73 -31.68 -32.99
CA THR A 107 -18.97 -31.20 -33.62
C THR A 107 -18.85 -31.02 -35.14
N LEU A 108 -17.62 -30.93 -35.68
CA LEU A 108 -17.36 -30.72 -37.10
C LEU A 108 -17.58 -32.01 -37.92
N PRO A 109 -18.51 -32.02 -38.89
CA PRO A 109 -18.67 -33.18 -39.77
C PRO A 109 -17.44 -33.38 -40.67
N LYS A 110 -17.13 -34.65 -41.00
CA LYS A 110 -15.90 -35.04 -41.73
C LYS A 110 -15.72 -34.40 -43.11
N SER A 111 -16.80 -33.89 -43.70
CA SER A 111 -16.78 -33.27 -45.02
C SER A 111 -16.47 -31.77 -44.98
N LEU A 112 -16.50 -31.12 -43.81
CA LEU A 112 -16.16 -29.71 -43.64
C LEU A 112 -14.70 -29.54 -43.20
N TYR A 113 -14.16 -28.37 -43.47
CA TYR A 113 -12.89 -27.94 -42.89
C TYR A 113 -12.97 -26.47 -42.47
N LEU A 114 -12.17 -26.13 -41.46
CA LEU A 114 -12.03 -24.77 -40.96
C LEU A 114 -10.80 -24.11 -41.60
N ASN A 115 -10.95 -22.85 -41.96
CA ASN A 115 -9.91 -22.01 -42.53
C ASN A 115 -9.36 -21.02 -41.51
N ASP A 116 -10.22 -20.48 -40.66
CA ASP A 116 -9.85 -19.46 -39.69
C ASP A 116 -10.59 -19.68 -38.37
N PHE A 117 -9.90 -19.33 -37.29
CA PHE A 117 -10.38 -19.42 -35.93
C PHE A 117 -9.99 -18.15 -35.19
N SER A 118 -10.98 -17.40 -34.73
CA SER A 118 -10.78 -16.14 -34.02
C SER A 118 -11.56 -16.12 -32.71
N ILE A 119 -10.93 -15.61 -31.65
CA ILE A 119 -11.53 -15.45 -30.33
C ILE A 119 -11.37 -13.99 -29.91
N MET A 120 -12.46 -13.39 -29.43
CA MET A 120 -12.48 -12.07 -28.85
C MET A 120 -13.09 -12.10 -27.45
N PHE A 121 -12.43 -11.40 -26.53
CA PHE A 121 -12.94 -11.16 -25.18
C PHE A 121 -13.75 -9.87 -25.20
N VAL A 122 -15.07 -9.99 -25.01
CA VAL A 122 -15.98 -8.85 -25.01
C VAL A 122 -16.44 -8.60 -23.59
N LYS A 123 -16.16 -7.40 -23.07
CA LYS A 123 -16.66 -6.99 -21.75
C LYS A 123 -18.16 -6.72 -21.85
N LYS A 124 -18.96 -7.37 -21.00
CA LYS A 124 -20.40 -7.09 -20.91
C LYS A 124 -20.57 -5.72 -20.27
N SER A 125 -21.46 -4.88 -20.82
CA SER A 125 -21.53 -3.45 -20.46
C SER A 125 -21.95 -3.17 -19.00
N ASP A 126 -22.47 -4.17 -18.28
CA ASP A 126 -23.02 -4.01 -16.91
C ASP A 126 -22.35 -4.88 -15.83
N GLU A 127 -21.39 -5.77 -16.16
CA GLU A 127 -20.75 -6.70 -15.20
C GLU A 127 -19.21 -6.70 -15.36
N GLU A 128 -18.48 -7.13 -14.31
CA GLU A 128 -17.04 -7.45 -14.43
C GLU A 128 -16.78 -8.73 -15.24
N ASP A 129 -17.85 -9.40 -15.68
CA ASP A 129 -17.82 -10.65 -16.43
C ASP A 129 -17.51 -10.42 -17.92
N TYR A 130 -16.65 -11.27 -18.45
CA TYR A 130 -16.24 -11.29 -19.85
C TYR A 130 -17.01 -12.38 -20.58
N VAL A 131 -17.59 -12.04 -21.74
CA VAL A 131 -18.13 -13.02 -22.67
C VAL A 131 -17.08 -13.33 -23.71
N ILE A 132 -16.80 -14.61 -23.92
CA ILE A 132 -15.88 -15.05 -24.98
C ILE A 132 -16.70 -15.21 -26.25
N LYS A 133 -16.39 -14.41 -27.26
CA LYS A 133 -16.98 -14.53 -28.60
C LYS A 133 -16.02 -15.26 -29.52
N VAL A 134 -16.46 -16.39 -30.05
CA VAL A 134 -15.71 -17.21 -31.00
C VAL A 134 -16.28 -16.99 -32.39
N SER A 135 -15.40 -16.87 -33.39
CA SER A 135 -15.77 -16.77 -34.81
C SER A 135 -14.97 -17.79 -35.60
N LEU A 136 -15.67 -18.63 -36.36
CA LEU A 136 -15.09 -19.65 -37.23
C LEU A 136 -15.38 -19.30 -38.68
N LEU A 137 -14.37 -19.48 -39.53
CA LEU A 137 -14.55 -19.48 -40.98
C LEU A 137 -14.17 -20.86 -41.52
N GLY A 138 -14.92 -21.34 -42.50
CA GLY A 138 -14.67 -22.65 -43.08
C GLY A 138 -15.36 -22.85 -44.42
N PHE A 139 -15.27 -24.08 -44.90
CA PHE A 139 -15.87 -24.51 -46.15
C PHE A 139 -16.72 -25.76 -45.95
N ALA A 140 -17.90 -25.75 -46.58
CA ALA A 140 -18.82 -26.88 -46.65
C ALA A 140 -19.10 -27.27 -48.12
N PRO A 141 -18.94 -28.54 -48.51
CA PRO A 141 -19.18 -28.96 -49.87
C PRO A 141 -20.66 -28.91 -50.24
N VAL A 142 -21.55 -29.23 -49.30
CA VAL A 142 -23.01 -29.23 -49.48
C VAL A 142 -23.71 -28.55 -48.30
N ARG A 143 -24.91 -28.00 -48.54
CA ARG A 143 -25.69 -27.27 -47.54
C ARG A 143 -26.14 -28.16 -46.38
N GLU A 144 -26.46 -29.41 -46.66
CA GLU A 144 -26.92 -30.39 -45.68
C GLU A 144 -25.87 -30.60 -44.57
N ASP A 145 -24.59 -30.67 -44.95
CA ASP A 145 -23.48 -30.81 -44.00
C ASP A 145 -23.34 -29.55 -43.11
N LEU A 146 -23.62 -28.37 -43.65
CA LEU A 146 -23.64 -27.11 -42.89
C LEU A 146 -24.82 -27.05 -41.91
N LEU A 147 -25.97 -27.62 -42.27
CA LEU A 147 -27.13 -27.75 -41.38
C LEU A 147 -26.85 -28.74 -40.24
N GLU A 148 -26.18 -29.85 -40.53
CA GLU A 148 -25.72 -30.79 -39.51
C GLU A 148 -24.75 -30.10 -38.53
N PHE A 149 -23.76 -29.38 -39.05
CA PHE A 149 -22.83 -28.62 -38.20
C PHE A 149 -23.55 -27.59 -37.32
N LYS A 150 -24.53 -26.86 -37.88
CA LYS A 150 -25.37 -25.94 -37.10
C LYS A 150 -26.11 -26.67 -35.97
N SER A 151 -26.73 -27.81 -36.28
CA SER A 151 -27.46 -28.60 -35.28
C SER A 151 -26.54 -29.12 -34.18
N ASN A 152 -25.33 -29.56 -34.52
CA ASN A 152 -24.34 -30.05 -33.55
C ASN A 152 -23.92 -28.92 -32.60
N LEU A 153 -23.63 -27.73 -33.12
CA LEU A 153 -23.29 -26.58 -32.29
C LEU A 153 -24.44 -26.12 -31.38
N GLU A 154 -25.69 -26.16 -31.86
CA GLU A 154 -26.86 -25.78 -31.05
C GLU A 154 -27.24 -26.85 -29.99
N THR A 155 -26.78 -28.09 -30.17
CA THR A 155 -27.03 -29.19 -29.22
C THR A 155 -26.06 -29.15 -28.03
N GLU A 156 -24.86 -28.59 -28.25
CA GLU A 156 -23.87 -28.42 -27.21
C GLU A 156 -24.27 -27.32 -26.22
N LYS A 157 -24.30 -27.65 -24.93
CA LYS A 157 -24.75 -26.73 -23.88
C LYS A 157 -23.80 -25.56 -23.64
N ASP A 158 -22.54 -25.74 -24.01
CA ASP A 158 -21.48 -24.75 -23.75
C ASP A 158 -21.46 -23.63 -24.81
N PHE A 159 -22.14 -23.83 -25.94
CA PHE A 159 -22.19 -22.86 -27.04
C PHE A 159 -23.53 -22.12 -27.00
N ILE A 160 -23.46 -20.83 -26.66
CA ILE A 160 -24.61 -19.93 -26.58
C ILE A 160 -24.62 -19.00 -27.79
N ASN A 161 -25.80 -18.49 -28.15
CA ASN A 161 -25.96 -17.46 -29.19
C ASN A 161 -25.30 -17.83 -30.54
N VAL A 162 -25.40 -19.11 -30.93
CA VAL A 162 -24.88 -19.59 -32.22
C VAL A 162 -25.57 -18.87 -33.37
N SER A 163 -24.79 -18.16 -34.18
CA SER A 163 -25.29 -17.32 -35.27
C SER A 163 -24.59 -17.64 -36.58
N PHE A 164 -25.39 -18.00 -37.58
CA PHE A 164 -24.97 -18.18 -38.96
C PHE A 164 -25.58 -17.05 -39.81
N PRO A 165 -24.75 -16.15 -40.40
CA PRO A 165 -25.23 -15.09 -41.27
C PRO A 165 -26.03 -15.63 -42.45
N ALA A 166 -27.00 -14.85 -42.92
CA ALA A 166 -27.85 -15.20 -44.06
C ALA A 166 -27.04 -15.52 -45.34
N SER A 167 -25.85 -14.91 -45.48
CA SER A 167 -24.92 -15.14 -46.58
C SER A 167 -24.49 -16.60 -46.74
N ASN A 168 -24.40 -17.36 -45.64
CA ASN A 168 -23.99 -18.77 -45.66
C ASN A 168 -25.00 -19.65 -46.41
N TRP A 169 -26.25 -19.22 -46.52
CA TRP A 169 -27.34 -20.05 -47.06
C TRP A 169 -27.65 -19.75 -48.53
N VAL A 170 -26.93 -18.82 -49.15
CA VAL A 170 -27.17 -18.39 -50.54
C VAL A 170 -26.76 -19.48 -51.54
N LYS A 171 -25.57 -20.08 -51.34
CA LYS A 171 -25.04 -21.15 -52.20
C LYS A 171 -25.62 -22.52 -51.79
N LYS A 172 -25.77 -23.44 -52.74
CA LYS A 172 -26.20 -24.84 -52.48
C LYS A 172 -25.01 -25.80 -52.31
N VAL A 173 -23.91 -25.50 -52.98
CA VAL A 173 -22.67 -26.29 -52.98
C VAL A 173 -21.47 -25.34 -52.90
N ASN A 174 -20.32 -25.84 -52.41
CA ASN A 174 -19.08 -25.08 -52.24
C ASN A 174 -19.31 -23.77 -51.46
N ILE A 175 -19.76 -23.93 -50.22
CA ILE A 175 -20.21 -22.84 -49.35
C ILE A 175 -19.05 -22.42 -48.45
N ASP A 176 -18.61 -21.19 -48.61
CA ASP A 176 -17.75 -20.52 -47.64
C ASP A 176 -18.65 -20.00 -46.51
N PHE A 177 -18.48 -20.52 -45.30
CA PHE A 177 -19.34 -20.17 -44.18
C PHE A 177 -18.56 -19.42 -43.11
N SER A 178 -19.29 -18.55 -42.40
CA SER A 178 -18.85 -17.92 -41.16
C SER A 178 -19.83 -18.21 -40.05
N VAL A 179 -19.38 -18.65 -38.88
CA VAL A 179 -20.24 -18.83 -37.71
C VAL A 179 -19.64 -18.08 -36.52
N SER A 180 -20.49 -17.47 -35.72
CA SER A 180 -20.10 -16.87 -34.45
C SER A 180 -20.96 -17.41 -33.32
N PHE A 181 -20.35 -17.70 -32.17
CA PHE A 181 -21.04 -18.12 -30.96
C PHE A 181 -20.33 -17.55 -29.72
N GLU A 182 -21.01 -17.61 -28.59
CA GLU A 182 -20.54 -17.12 -27.31
C GLU A 182 -20.40 -18.30 -26.33
N LEU A 183 -19.43 -18.20 -25.42
CA LEU A 183 -19.24 -19.18 -24.34
C LEU A 183 -19.69 -18.56 -23.02
N GLU A 184 -20.38 -19.34 -22.21
CA GLU A 184 -20.56 -19.03 -20.79
C GLU A 184 -19.26 -19.37 -20.08
N VAL A 185 -18.70 -18.41 -19.35
CA VAL A 185 -17.48 -18.56 -18.55
C VAL A 185 -17.86 -18.65 -17.09
#